data_AF-A0A4Z1E9V2-F1
#
_entry.id   AF-A0A4Z1E9V2-F1
#
_cell.length_a   1.000
_cell.length_b   1.000
_cell.length_c   1.000
_cell.angle_alpha   90.00
_cell.angle_beta   90.00
_cell.angle_gamma   90.00
#
_symmetry.space_group_name_H-M   'P 1'
#
loop_
_entity.id
_entity.type
_entity.pdbx_description
1 polymer ?
#
loop_
_entity_poly.entity_id
_entity_poly.type
_entity_poly.pdbx_seq_one_letter_code
_entity_poly.pdbx_strand_id
1 'polypeptide(L)'
;MYLSISLLLLATRGFASPAFRKRVVASLDQTAFEEAQQRDDTATRAFTSVPITTSSGQCLFVDELSGDFRANLTPIEIAACDGSTGQLWDVLTSGKHNNVAGSMLVVNTLTQACLNFDPRRAAGNTVIMFSCGGRADGDGLVTNSQLFPFNETSGPLSLSPENAPGTCLSVTTANVLDQAPCDESDSSQTFTFGASSVSADPAIASSIAPSASGAADVSSSAILISSAATSSLPSPASPSSVAVTASASAVPTSDPTIPLPVSRAGGVLDPSAAAEANEMDNTAVKAFSSVALKDASGQCLFVDPTAGDFRQNLIPITLQACDGSQNQAWDIVTSGKHNDVPGLVLVVSSLVRNYFIYRKLSNDANNSGQTQGCLNFDPRRAAGDTVIMFSCGGRADGGIYFRNCLTLQEKRPLTFFIDGLVTNSQLFPFIEGPTEILLAPENGNNATCLVANADGKLDSTTCSGDATSQSFTILTT
;
A
#
# COMPACT_ATOMS: atom_id res chain seq x y z
N MET A 1 -19.19 45.09 -54.09
CA MET A 1 -19.05 43.68 -54.52
C MET A 1 -17.65 43.22 -54.20
N TYR A 2 -17.45 42.46 -53.12
CA TYR A 2 -16.42 41.44 -52.92
C TYR A 2 -16.68 40.81 -51.53
N LEU A 3 -16.80 39.49 -51.49
CA LEU A 3 -17.29 38.73 -50.35
C LEU A 3 -16.13 37.91 -49.77
N SER A 4 -15.56 38.34 -48.65
CA SER A 4 -14.48 37.60 -47.98
C SER A 4 -15.08 36.64 -46.95
N ILE A 5 -15.24 35.38 -47.36
CA ILE A 5 -15.61 34.27 -46.46
C ILE A 5 -14.32 33.70 -45.85
N SER A 6 -14.08 33.96 -44.56
CA SER A 6 -13.01 33.31 -43.81
C SER A 6 -13.51 31.97 -43.25
N LEU A 7 -13.03 30.88 -43.83
CA LEU A 7 -13.38 29.52 -43.40
C LEU A 7 -12.57 29.14 -42.14
N LEU A 8 -13.21 29.10 -40.99
CA LEU A 8 -12.58 28.68 -39.73
C LEU A 8 -12.57 27.15 -39.63
N LEU A 9 -11.42 26.51 -39.84
CA LEU A 9 -11.28 25.07 -39.54
C LEU A 9 -11.15 24.87 -38.02
N LEU A 10 -12.21 24.38 -37.38
CA LEU A 10 -12.12 23.83 -36.03
C LEU A 10 -11.40 22.48 -36.10
N ALA A 11 -10.13 22.45 -35.69
CA ALA A 11 -9.42 21.21 -35.42
C ALA A 11 -9.91 20.61 -34.09
N THR A 12 -10.88 19.70 -34.15
CA THR A 12 -11.30 18.90 -33.00
C THR A 12 -10.18 17.95 -32.58
N ARG A 13 -9.31 18.39 -31.68
CA ARG A 13 -8.42 17.48 -30.94
C ARG A 13 -9.29 16.62 -30.02
N GLY A 14 -9.51 15.38 -30.41
CA GLY A 14 -10.06 14.37 -29.51
C GLY A 14 -9.08 14.18 -28.36
N PHE A 15 -9.46 14.62 -27.17
CA PHE A 15 -8.77 14.22 -25.95
C PHE A 15 -9.08 12.75 -25.73
N ALA A 16 -8.12 11.88 -26.06
CA ALA A 16 -8.13 10.53 -25.55
C ALA A 16 -7.97 10.63 -24.03
N SER A 17 -9.01 10.27 -23.27
CA SER A 17 -8.90 10.08 -21.83
C SER A 17 -7.72 9.14 -21.55
N PRO A 18 -6.92 9.37 -20.49
CA PRO A 18 -5.85 8.45 -20.14
C PRO A 18 -6.48 7.08 -19.87
N ALA A 19 -6.15 6.11 -20.73
CA ALA A 19 -6.52 4.74 -20.47
C ALA A 19 -5.79 4.31 -19.20
N PHE A 20 -6.54 4.04 -18.13
CA PHE A 20 -6.00 3.41 -16.93
C PHE A 20 -5.29 2.13 -17.38
N ARG A 21 -3.95 2.09 -17.26
CA ARG A 21 -3.22 0.84 -17.38
C ARG A 21 -3.64 -0.01 -16.19
N LYS A 22 -4.52 -0.98 -16.43
CA LYS A 22 -4.90 -2.01 -15.46
C LYS A 22 -3.60 -2.57 -14.87
N ARG A 23 -3.41 -2.46 -13.56
CA ARG A 23 -2.16 -2.84 -12.87
C ARG A 23 -2.15 -4.37 -12.79
N VAL A 24 -1.75 -5.03 -13.88
CA VAL A 24 -1.82 -6.49 -14.00
C VAL A 24 -0.45 -7.10 -13.70
N VAL A 25 -0.38 -7.97 -12.69
CA VAL A 25 0.77 -8.84 -12.44
C VAL A 25 0.69 -10.11 -13.29
N ALA A 26 1.84 -10.67 -13.67
CA ALA A 26 1.87 -11.94 -14.42
C ALA A 26 1.53 -13.17 -13.55
N SER A 27 1.73 -13.04 -12.23
CA SER A 27 1.42 -14.03 -11.20
C SER A 27 1.45 -13.35 -9.83
N LEU A 28 0.76 -13.94 -8.84
CA LEU A 28 0.91 -13.56 -7.44
C LEU A 28 2.23 -14.12 -6.86
N ASP A 29 2.72 -13.48 -5.79
CA ASP A 29 3.59 -14.14 -4.81
C ASP A 29 2.68 -14.91 -3.86
N GLN A 30 2.72 -16.24 -3.96
CA GLN A 30 1.82 -17.11 -3.20
C GLN A 30 1.97 -16.94 -1.69
N THR A 31 3.19 -16.77 -1.18
CA THR A 31 3.42 -16.62 0.27
C THR A 31 2.93 -15.28 0.76
N ALA A 32 3.22 -14.20 0.04
CA ALA A 32 2.76 -12.87 0.42
C ALA A 32 1.24 -12.71 0.25
N PHE A 33 0.62 -13.42 -0.71
CA PHE A 33 -0.83 -13.49 -0.89
C PHE A 33 -1.51 -14.24 0.27
N GLU A 34 -1.00 -15.43 0.63
CA GLU A 34 -1.51 -16.22 1.75
C GLU A 34 -1.35 -15.51 3.10
N GLU A 35 -0.26 -14.76 3.29
CA GLU A 35 -0.06 -13.88 4.45
C GLU A 35 -1.10 -12.75 4.48
N ALA A 36 -1.30 -12.06 3.35
CA ALA A 36 -2.09 -10.85 3.27
C ALA A 36 -3.62 -11.07 3.18
N GLN A 37 -4.07 -12.18 2.61
CA GLN A 37 -5.48 -12.47 2.35
C GLN A 37 -6.00 -13.65 3.17
N GLN A 38 -5.85 -13.54 4.49
CA GLN A 38 -6.30 -14.56 5.43
C GLN A 38 -7.83 -14.58 5.55
N ARG A 39 -8.43 -15.77 5.42
CA ARG A 39 -9.84 -15.98 5.70
C ARG A 39 -10.13 -15.76 7.19
N ASP A 40 -11.15 -14.94 7.48
CA ASP A 40 -11.68 -14.82 8.83
C ASP A 40 -12.60 -16.02 9.16
N ASP A 41 -12.04 -16.99 9.88
CA ASP A 41 -12.75 -18.17 10.39
C ASP A 41 -13.59 -17.88 11.64
N THR A 42 -13.43 -16.70 12.26
CA THR A 42 -14.28 -16.26 13.38
C THR A 42 -15.53 -15.51 12.92
N ALA A 43 -15.65 -15.25 11.62
CA ALA A 43 -16.67 -14.36 11.09
C ALA A 43 -18.07 -15.00 10.98
N THR A 44 -19.08 -14.25 11.41
CA THR A 44 -20.50 -14.57 11.13
C THR A 44 -20.87 -14.05 9.75
N ARG A 45 -21.46 -14.92 8.91
CA ARG A 45 -21.76 -14.64 7.51
C ARG A 45 -23.26 -14.53 7.30
N ALA A 46 -23.74 -13.38 6.83
CA ALA A 46 -25.14 -13.20 6.42
C ALA A 46 -25.39 -13.81 5.03
N PHE A 47 -24.42 -13.67 4.13
CA PHE A 47 -24.39 -14.33 2.83
C PHE A 47 -23.02 -15.01 2.63
N THR A 48 -22.99 -16.10 1.87
CA THR A 48 -21.76 -16.84 1.57
C THR A 48 -21.75 -17.26 0.10
N SER A 49 -20.65 -16.97 -0.58
CA SER A 49 -20.43 -17.27 -2.01
C SER A 49 -21.60 -16.84 -2.92
N VAL A 50 -22.15 -15.64 -2.71
CA VAL A 50 -23.26 -15.10 -3.53
C VAL A 50 -22.76 -14.12 -4.58
N PRO A 51 -23.41 -14.01 -5.75
CA PRO A 51 -23.20 -12.88 -6.65
C PRO A 51 -23.70 -11.59 -6.00
N ILE A 52 -23.07 -10.47 -6.34
CA ILE A 52 -23.64 -9.13 -6.09
C ILE A 52 -23.99 -8.54 -7.44
N THR A 53 -25.28 -8.35 -7.70
CA THR A 53 -25.78 -7.78 -8.94
C THR A 53 -26.08 -6.29 -8.83
N THR A 54 -25.78 -5.59 -9.91
CA THR A 54 -26.14 -4.20 -10.16
C THR A 54 -27.58 -4.11 -10.67
N SER A 55 -28.17 -2.92 -10.68
CA SER A 55 -29.50 -2.68 -11.27
C SER A 55 -29.63 -3.05 -12.76
N SER A 56 -28.52 -3.11 -13.52
CA SER A 56 -28.51 -3.58 -14.92
C SER A 56 -28.50 -5.11 -15.06
N GLY A 57 -28.43 -5.86 -13.96
CA GLY A 57 -28.34 -7.33 -13.96
C GLY A 57 -26.93 -7.88 -14.19
N GLN A 58 -25.91 -6.99 -14.27
CA GLN A 58 -24.49 -7.34 -14.32
C GLN A 58 -23.94 -7.61 -12.91
N CYS A 59 -22.89 -8.43 -12.82
CA CYS A 59 -22.27 -8.83 -11.57
C CYS A 59 -21.00 -8.02 -11.27
N LEU A 60 -20.74 -7.76 -9.98
CA LEU A 60 -19.44 -7.33 -9.49
C LEU A 60 -18.43 -8.48 -9.61
N PHE A 61 -17.27 -8.17 -10.20
CA PHE A 61 -16.22 -9.12 -10.58
C PHE A 61 -14.84 -8.64 -10.11
N VAL A 62 -13.99 -9.59 -9.70
CA VAL A 62 -12.59 -9.37 -9.35
C VAL A 62 -11.71 -10.29 -10.21
N ASP A 63 -10.77 -9.67 -10.91
CA ASP A 63 -9.66 -10.33 -11.60
C ASP A 63 -8.46 -10.35 -10.64
N GLU A 64 -8.15 -11.53 -10.08
CA GLU A 64 -7.12 -11.75 -9.04
C GLU A 64 -5.75 -11.15 -9.39
N LEU A 65 -5.39 -11.13 -10.68
CA LEU A 65 -4.09 -10.62 -11.14
C LEU A 65 -4.10 -9.12 -11.44
N SER A 66 -5.21 -8.40 -11.22
CA SER A 66 -5.35 -6.97 -11.57
C SER A 66 -5.02 -5.98 -10.45
N GLY A 67 -4.41 -6.46 -9.35
CA GLY A 67 -3.86 -5.65 -8.26
C GLY A 67 -2.33 -5.69 -8.17
N ASP A 68 -1.81 -5.58 -6.95
CA ASP A 68 -0.43 -5.93 -6.64
C ASP A 68 -0.24 -7.46 -6.57
N PHE A 69 1.01 -7.89 -6.42
CA PHE A 69 1.45 -9.28 -6.24
C PHE A 69 0.76 -10.08 -5.09
N ARG A 70 -0.07 -9.45 -4.26
CA ARG A 70 -0.89 -10.07 -3.19
C ARG A 70 -2.39 -9.84 -3.40
N ALA A 71 -2.82 -9.50 -4.62
CA ALA A 71 -4.18 -9.11 -4.97
C ALA A 71 -4.72 -7.91 -4.15
N ASN A 72 -3.85 -7.05 -3.61
CA ASN A 72 -4.26 -5.75 -3.04
C ASN A 72 -4.38 -4.68 -4.12
N LEU A 73 -5.20 -3.65 -3.89
CA LEU A 73 -5.44 -2.55 -4.86
C LEU A 73 -6.12 -3.03 -6.16
N THR A 74 -6.67 -4.25 -6.17
CA THR A 74 -7.37 -4.85 -7.31
C THR A 74 -8.68 -4.09 -7.55
N PRO A 75 -8.94 -3.57 -8.76
CA PRO A 75 -10.20 -2.90 -9.08
C PRO A 75 -11.36 -3.89 -9.02
N ILE A 76 -12.57 -3.37 -8.81
CA ILE A 76 -13.79 -4.15 -8.86
C ILE A 76 -14.53 -3.78 -10.15
N GLU A 77 -14.61 -4.73 -11.06
CA GLU A 77 -15.13 -4.57 -12.42
C GLU A 77 -16.60 -5.02 -12.50
N ILE A 78 -17.32 -4.55 -13.51
CA ILE A 78 -18.73 -4.90 -13.76
C ILE A 78 -18.82 -5.76 -15.03
N ALA A 79 -19.15 -7.03 -14.85
CA ALA A 79 -19.14 -8.03 -15.91
C ALA A 79 -20.52 -8.69 -16.10
N ALA A 80 -20.70 -9.43 -17.20
CA ALA A 80 -21.84 -10.34 -17.32
C ALA A 80 -21.73 -11.43 -16.26
N CYS A 81 -22.84 -11.79 -15.62
CA CYS A 81 -22.83 -12.82 -14.58
C CYS A 81 -22.50 -14.20 -15.18
N ASP A 82 -21.41 -14.82 -14.72
CA ASP A 82 -20.92 -16.12 -15.18
C ASP A 82 -20.80 -17.17 -14.05
N GLY A 83 -20.90 -16.74 -12.78
CA GLY A 83 -20.78 -17.62 -11.61
C GLY A 83 -19.35 -18.06 -11.30
N SER A 84 -18.34 -17.45 -11.90
CA SER A 84 -16.94 -17.61 -11.52
C SER A 84 -16.69 -17.17 -10.09
N THR A 85 -15.68 -17.74 -9.43
CA THR A 85 -15.32 -17.39 -8.04
C THR A 85 -14.96 -15.92 -7.86
N GLY A 86 -14.45 -15.25 -8.90
CA GLY A 86 -14.22 -13.80 -8.91
C GLY A 86 -15.50 -12.96 -8.83
N GLN A 87 -16.67 -13.54 -9.10
CA GLN A 87 -17.99 -12.92 -8.93
C GLN A 87 -18.72 -13.37 -7.65
N LEU A 88 -18.12 -14.22 -6.83
CA LEU A 88 -18.73 -14.70 -5.59
C LEU A 88 -18.20 -13.92 -4.39
N TRP A 89 -19.12 -13.60 -3.47
CA TRP A 89 -18.87 -12.72 -2.36
C TRP A 89 -19.47 -13.27 -1.06
N ASP A 90 -18.77 -13.03 0.04
CA ASP A 90 -19.23 -13.27 1.39
C ASP A 90 -19.57 -11.92 2.06
N VAL A 91 -20.66 -11.89 2.83
CA VAL A 91 -21.07 -10.69 3.58
C VAL A 91 -20.96 -11.00 5.07
N LEU A 92 -20.02 -10.35 5.76
CA LEU A 92 -19.64 -10.66 7.14
C LEU A 92 -20.18 -9.60 8.12
N THR A 93 -21.03 -9.99 9.06
CA THR A 93 -21.67 -9.09 10.04
C THR A 93 -20.95 -9.02 11.39
N SER A 94 -19.98 -9.90 11.62
CA SER A 94 -19.02 -9.82 12.72
C SER A 94 -17.80 -10.71 12.41
N GLY A 95 -16.68 -10.52 13.10
CA GLY A 95 -15.46 -11.32 13.00
C GLY A 95 -14.23 -10.63 13.62
N LYS A 96 -13.02 -11.17 13.42
CA LYS A 96 -11.73 -10.50 13.71
C LYS A 96 -11.69 -9.10 13.08
N HIS A 97 -12.23 -8.98 11.87
CA HIS A 97 -12.17 -7.75 11.08
C HIS A 97 -13.44 -6.88 11.13
N ASN A 98 -14.49 -7.31 11.84
CA ASN A 98 -15.70 -6.51 12.05
C ASN A 98 -16.23 -6.68 13.48
N ASN A 99 -16.15 -5.61 14.28
CA ASN A 99 -16.71 -5.54 15.63
C ASN A 99 -17.80 -4.45 15.77
N VAL A 100 -18.31 -3.92 14.65
CA VAL A 100 -19.28 -2.82 14.61
C VAL A 100 -20.67 -3.37 14.29
N ALA A 101 -21.58 -3.26 15.25
CA ALA A 101 -22.95 -3.74 15.10
C ALA A 101 -23.74 -2.89 14.08
N GLY A 102 -24.45 -3.55 13.17
CA GLY A 102 -25.17 -2.88 12.07
C GLY A 102 -24.30 -2.57 10.85
N SER A 103 -23.06 -3.07 10.82
CA SER A 103 -22.11 -2.91 9.70
C SER A 103 -21.67 -4.27 9.15
N MET A 104 -21.29 -4.30 7.88
CA MET A 104 -20.76 -5.47 7.19
C MET A 104 -19.39 -5.22 6.57
N LEU A 105 -18.61 -6.29 6.42
CA LEU A 105 -17.56 -6.40 5.40
C LEU A 105 -18.14 -7.12 4.18
N VAL A 106 -17.74 -6.68 2.99
CA VAL A 106 -17.99 -7.39 1.73
C VAL A 106 -16.66 -8.00 1.28
N VAL A 107 -16.59 -9.32 1.21
CA VAL A 107 -15.34 -10.08 0.99
C VAL A 107 -15.46 -10.88 -0.30
N ASN A 108 -14.44 -10.84 -1.17
CA ASN A 108 -14.45 -11.62 -2.40
C ASN A 108 -14.03 -13.07 -2.12
N THR A 109 -14.78 -14.06 -2.61
CA THR A 109 -14.52 -15.47 -2.31
C THR A 109 -13.26 -16.01 -3.03
N LEU A 110 -12.91 -15.50 -4.22
CA LEU A 110 -11.68 -15.88 -4.92
C LEU A 110 -10.43 -15.41 -4.14
N THR A 111 -10.37 -14.13 -3.79
CA THR A 111 -9.14 -13.55 -3.22
C THR A 111 -9.11 -13.48 -1.70
N GLN A 112 -10.22 -13.69 -0.99
CA GLN A 112 -10.41 -13.42 0.46
C GLN A 112 -10.15 -11.96 0.90
N ALA A 113 -9.89 -11.05 -0.03
CA ALA A 113 -9.75 -9.63 0.24
C ALA A 113 -11.10 -8.96 0.58
N CYS A 114 -11.05 -7.87 1.35
CA CYS A 114 -12.19 -7.04 1.68
C CYS A 114 -12.36 -5.89 0.67
N LEU A 115 -13.60 -5.56 0.32
CA LEU A 115 -13.95 -4.34 -0.41
C LEU A 115 -13.57 -3.13 0.47
N ASN A 116 -12.73 -2.25 -0.07
CA ASN A 116 -12.18 -1.10 0.62
C ASN A 116 -12.41 0.18 -0.19
N PHE A 117 -12.92 1.22 0.47
CA PHE A 117 -13.00 2.56 -0.07
C PHE A 117 -11.88 3.46 0.49
N ASP A 118 -11.04 3.96 -0.40
CA ASP A 118 -10.00 4.93 -0.09
C ASP A 118 -10.23 6.26 -0.86
N PRO A 119 -10.77 7.31 -0.20
CA PRO A 119 -11.01 8.62 -0.84
C PRO A 119 -9.71 9.33 -1.25
N ARG A 120 -8.55 8.77 -0.88
CA ARG A 120 -7.21 9.30 -1.17
C ARG A 120 -6.67 8.86 -2.54
N ARG A 121 -7.46 8.11 -3.32
CA ARG A 121 -7.08 7.63 -4.65
C ARG A 121 -7.80 8.43 -5.73
N ALA A 122 -7.31 8.33 -6.96
CA ALA A 122 -7.96 9.00 -8.10
C ALA A 122 -9.33 8.37 -8.37
N ALA A 123 -10.25 9.15 -8.94
CA ALA A 123 -11.53 8.63 -9.45
C ALA A 123 -11.28 7.51 -10.49
N GLY A 124 -12.17 6.52 -10.51
CA GLY A 124 -11.99 5.23 -11.19
C GLY A 124 -11.06 4.25 -10.45
N ASN A 125 -10.66 4.57 -9.21
CA ASN A 125 -9.67 3.79 -8.44
C ASN A 125 -9.80 3.98 -6.91
N THR A 126 -10.91 4.54 -6.43
CA THR A 126 -11.17 4.75 -4.99
C THR A 126 -11.76 3.53 -4.30
N VAL A 127 -12.44 2.67 -5.06
CA VAL A 127 -13.00 1.40 -4.60
C VAL A 127 -12.14 0.25 -5.14
N ILE A 128 -11.63 -0.57 -4.23
CA ILE A 128 -10.66 -1.62 -4.52
C ILE A 128 -10.83 -2.80 -3.57
N MET A 129 -10.30 -3.97 -3.94
CA MET A 129 -10.02 -5.03 -2.99
C MET A 129 -8.74 -4.71 -2.20
N PHE A 130 -8.78 -4.97 -0.89
CA PHE A 130 -7.64 -4.84 -0.01
C PHE A 130 -7.74 -5.82 1.15
N SER A 131 -6.60 -6.25 1.69
CA SER A 131 -6.47 -7.09 2.88
C SER A 131 -7.40 -6.62 4.00
N CYS A 132 -8.17 -7.55 4.55
CA CYS A 132 -9.14 -7.27 5.61
C CYS A 132 -8.44 -6.68 6.84
N GLY A 133 -9.08 -5.68 7.45
CA GLY A 133 -8.50 -4.85 8.52
C GLY A 133 -7.66 -3.67 8.05
N GLY A 134 -7.59 -3.39 6.74
CA GLY A 134 -7.05 -2.13 6.20
C GLY A 134 -5.53 -2.00 6.16
N ARG A 135 -4.80 -3.09 6.40
CA ARG A 135 -3.34 -3.14 6.28
C ARG A 135 -2.93 -4.21 5.27
N ALA A 136 -1.95 -3.89 4.43
CA ALA A 136 -1.67 -4.62 3.19
C ALA A 136 -1.10 -6.03 3.39
N ASP A 137 -0.81 -6.41 4.62
CA ASP A 137 -0.23 -7.66 5.12
C ASP A 137 -1.23 -8.46 5.97
N GLY A 138 -2.50 -8.03 6.07
CA GLY A 138 -3.57 -8.79 6.75
C GLY A 138 -3.50 -8.80 8.29
N ASP A 139 -2.50 -8.14 8.89
CA ASP A 139 -2.32 -8.02 10.34
C ASP A 139 -3.33 -7.04 10.99
N GLY A 140 -4.06 -6.28 10.17
CA GLY A 140 -5.05 -5.31 10.60
C GLY A 140 -6.20 -5.91 11.41
N LEU A 141 -6.84 -5.07 12.22
CA LEU A 141 -8.05 -5.44 12.96
C LEU A 141 -9.28 -4.92 12.22
N VAL A 142 -9.84 -3.78 12.62
CA VAL A 142 -11.04 -3.18 12.05
C VAL A 142 -10.70 -1.81 11.47
N THR A 143 -11.23 -1.49 10.28
CA THR A 143 -11.08 -0.18 9.64
C THR A 143 -12.43 0.30 9.10
N ASN A 144 -12.74 1.59 9.30
CA ASN A 144 -13.96 2.20 8.74
C ASN A 144 -13.89 2.40 7.21
N SER A 145 -12.75 2.13 6.57
CA SER A 145 -12.61 2.10 5.11
C SER A 145 -13.17 0.83 4.45
N GLN A 146 -13.48 -0.21 5.23
CA GLN A 146 -14.02 -1.48 4.73
C GLN A 146 -15.42 -1.80 5.26
N LEU A 147 -15.94 -0.98 6.18
CA LEU A 147 -17.24 -1.15 6.79
C LEU A 147 -18.32 -0.38 6.04
N PHE A 148 -19.45 -1.05 5.85
CA PHE A 148 -20.65 -0.52 5.19
C PHE A 148 -21.86 -0.79 6.08
N PRO A 149 -22.80 0.16 6.27
CA PRO A 149 -24.04 -0.10 6.98
C PRO A 149 -24.83 -1.24 6.35
N PHE A 150 -25.39 -2.11 7.18
CA PHE A 150 -26.10 -3.31 6.74
C PHE A 150 -27.36 -3.54 7.58
N ASN A 151 -28.48 -3.75 6.89
CA ASN A 151 -29.81 -3.91 7.47
C ASN A 151 -30.32 -5.36 7.44
N GLU A 152 -29.42 -6.33 7.27
CA GLU A 152 -29.72 -7.77 7.18
C GLU A 152 -30.63 -8.17 6.00
N THR A 153 -30.77 -7.32 4.98
CA THR A 153 -31.51 -7.63 3.74
C THR A 153 -30.57 -7.99 2.58
N SER A 154 -31.10 -8.70 1.58
CA SER A 154 -30.40 -8.95 0.31
C SER A 154 -30.34 -7.72 -0.62
N GLY A 155 -30.89 -6.58 -0.20
CA GLY A 155 -31.12 -5.43 -1.08
C GLY A 155 -32.43 -5.50 -1.87
N PRO A 156 -32.67 -4.55 -2.80
CA PRO A 156 -31.67 -3.59 -3.29
C PRO A 156 -31.17 -2.60 -2.22
N LEU A 157 -29.87 -2.36 -2.16
CA LEU A 157 -29.23 -1.43 -1.21
C LEU A 157 -28.11 -0.62 -1.87
N SER A 158 -27.81 0.53 -1.28
CA SER A 158 -26.62 1.33 -1.60
C SER A 158 -25.50 1.06 -0.60
N LEU A 159 -24.28 0.98 -1.10
CA LEU A 159 -23.08 0.79 -0.28
C LEU A 159 -22.50 2.16 0.05
N SER A 160 -22.63 2.61 1.30
CA SER A 160 -21.97 3.84 1.80
C SER A 160 -20.83 3.46 2.75
N PRO A 161 -19.56 3.80 2.44
CA PRO A 161 -18.44 3.49 3.32
C PRO A 161 -18.41 4.41 4.56
N GLU A 162 -18.17 3.85 5.74
CA GLU A 162 -18.22 4.59 7.02
C GLU A 162 -17.21 5.74 7.11
N ASN A 163 -16.06 5.65 6.45
CA ASN A 163 -15.05 6.71 6.42
C ASN A 163 -15.39 7.91 5.51
N ALA A 164 -16.50 7.89 4.75
CA ALA A 164 -16.96 9.02 3.95
C ALA A 164 -18.50 9.15 3.91
N PRO A 165 -19.12 9.72 4.96
CA PRO A 165 -20.55 9.98 5.01
C PRO A 165 -21.05 10.82 3.82
N GLY A 166 -22.14 10.37 3.20
CA GLY A 166 -22.71 11.01 2.00
C GLY A 166 -22.08 10.58 0.67
N THR A 167 -21.04 9.74 0.70
CA THR A 167 -20.52 9.03 -0.46
C THR A 167 -21.18 7.65 -0.55
N CYS A 168 -21.53 7.24 -1.76
CA CYS A 168 -22.05 5.92 -2.10
C CYS A 168 -21.22 5.31 -3.24
N LEU A 169 -21.12 3.99 -3.27
CA LEU A 169 -20.44 3.30 -4.37
C LEU A 169 -21.34 3.31 -5.61
N SER A 170 -20.76 3.56 -6.78
CA SER A 170 -21.48 3.75 -8.05
C SER A 170 -20.78 3.00 -9.19
N VAL A 171 -21.56 2.40 -10.08
CA VAL A 171 -21.08 1.84 -11.34
C VAL A 171 -20.74 2.97 -12.32
N THR A 172 -19.46 3.13 -12.62
CA THR A 172 -19.00 4.11 -13.61
C THR A 172 -19.28 3.68 -15.05
N THR A 173 -19.26 4.63 -15.99
CA THR A 173 -19.35 4.36 -17.44
C THR A 173 -18.16 3.54 -17.99
N ALA A 174 -17.13 3.32 -17.19
CA ALA A 174 -15.97 2.48 -17.53
C ALA A 174 -16.13 1.01 -17.07
N ASN A 175 -17.32 0.63 -16.56
CA ASN A 175 -17.59 -0.70 -15.98
C ASN A 175 -16.65 -1.04 -14.81
N VAL A 176 -16.28 -0.04 -14.00
CA VAL A 176 -15.65 -0.24 -12.69
C VAL A 176 -16.52 0.39 -11.60
N LEU A 177 -16.51 -0.21 -10.42
CA LEU A 177 -17.08 0.37 -9.22
C LEU A 177 -16.18 1.50 -8.73
N ASP A 178 -16.74 2.67 -8.45
CA ASP A 178 -16.05 3.82 -7.86
C ASP A 178 -17.03 4.59 -6.95
N GLN A 179 -16.82 5.89 -6.73
CA GLN A 179 -17.63 6.71 -5.84
C GLN A 179 -18.54 7.71 -6.57
N ALA A 180 -19.69 7.99 -5.97
CA ALA A 180 -20.55 9.13 -6.28
C ALA A 180 -21.13 9.73 -4.98
N PRO A 181 -21.64 10.97 -4.99
CA PRO A 181 -22.55 11.44 -3.95
C PRO A 181 -23.78 10.53 -3.87
N CYS A 182 -24.23 10.18 -2.67
CA CYS A 182 -25.40 9.32 -2.49
C CYS A 182 -26.66 9.93 -3.11
N ASP A 183 -27.33 9.17 -3.99
CA ASP A 183 -28.61 9.51 -4.61
C ASP A 183 -29.49 8.25 -4.66
N GLU A 184 -30.58 8.23 -3.88
CA GLU A 184 -31.53 7.11 -3.83
C GLU A 184 -32.27 6.87 -5.17
N SER A 185 -32.22 7.83 -6.09
CA SER A 185 -32.80 7.69 -7.44
C SER A 185 -31.80 7.19 -8.50
N ASP A 186 -30.51 7.12 -8.16
CA ASP A 186 -29.45 6.66 -9.05
C ASP A 186 -29.31 5.13 -9.00
N SER A 187 -29.83 4.47 -10.03
CA SER A 187 -29.75 3.02 -10.15
C SER A 187 -28.31 2.49 -10.28
N SER A 188 -27.31 3.33 -10.61
CA SER A 188 -25.90 2.93 -10.62
C SER A 188 -25.35 2.67 -9.21
N GLN A 189 -26.03 3.18 -8.17
CA GLN A 189 -25.66 3.07 -6.75
C GLN A 189 -26.42 1.96 -6.03
N THR A 190 -27.07 1.06 -6.79
CA THR A 190 -28.00 0.05 -6.28
C THR A 190 -27.49 -1.36 -6.57
N PHE A 191 -27.30 -2.15 -5.50
CA PHE A 191 -26.75 -3.50 -5.51
C PHE A 191 -27.69 -4.49 -4.83
N THR A 192 -27.66 -5.76 -5.25
CA THR A 192 -28.48 -6.85 -4.67
C THR A 192 -27.61 -8.09 -4.46
N PHE A 193 -27.63 -8.63 -3.24
CA PHE A 193 -26.92 -9.85 -2.85
C PHE A 193 -27.75 -11.09 -3.22
N GLY A 194 -27.13 -12.06 -3.90
CA GLY A 194 -27.75 -13.36 -4.20
C GLY A 194 -28.80 -13.38 -5.31
N ALA A 195 -29.08 -12.26 -5.98
CA ALA A 195 -29.98 -12.25 -7.12
C ALA A 195 -29.25 -12.71 -8.39
N SER A 196 -29.45 -13.98 -8.77
CA SER A 196 -28.90 -14.56 -10.01
C SER A 196 -29.70 -14.12 -11.24
N SER A 197 -29.04 -13.54 -12.24
CA SER A 197 -29.65 -13.14 -13.52
C SER A 197 -29.76 -14.26 -14.57
N VAL A 198 -29.59 -15.53 -14.16
CA VAL A 198 -29.70 -16.71 -15.03
C VAL A 198 -30.97 -17.50 -14.73
N SER A 199 -31.91 -17.50 -15.67
CA SER A 199 -32.98 -18.48 -15.72
C SER A 199 -32.40 -19.85 -16.13
N ALA A 200 -32.01 -20.65 -15.14
CA ALA A 200 -31.71 -22.07 -15.34
C ALA A 200 -32.98 -22.91 -15.15
N ASP A 201 -33.25 -23.80 -16.10
CA ASP A 201 -34.36 -24.76 -16.08
C ASP A 201 -34.22 -25.75 -14.90
N PRO A 202 -35.29 -26.22 -14.25
CA PRO A 202 -35.19 -26.83 -12.92
C PRO A 202 -34.80 -28.32 -12.99
N ALA A 203 -33.50 -28.61 -12.95
CA ALA A 203 -32.99 -29.96 -12.75
C ALA A 203 -31.66 -30.00 -11.98
N ILE A 204 -31.73 -30.02 -10.65
CA ILE A 204 -31.14 -31.01 -9.72
C ILE A 204 -31.39 -30.49 -8.30
N ALA A 205 -32.57 -30.79 -7.77
CA ALA A 205 -32.82 -30.69 -6.34
C ALA A 205 -32.43 -32.04 -5.71
N SER A 206 -31.21 -32.14 -5.17
CA SER A 206 -30.82 -33.29 -4.36
C SER A 206 -31.00 -32.94 -2.88
N SER A 207 -32.20 -33.24 -2.37
CA SER A 207 -32.58 -33.01 -0.98
C SER A 207 -31.84 -33.94 -0.02
N ILE A 208 -31.00 -33.39 0.86
CA ILE A 208 -30.55 -34.10 2.06
C ILE A 208 -31.33 -33.55 3.26
N ALA A 209 -32.39 -34.25 3.64
CA ALA A 209 -33.10 -33.99 4.88
C ALA A 209 -32.36 -34.61 6.09
N PRO A 210 -32.45 -34.02 7.29
CA PRO A 210 -31.75 -34.53 8.48
C PRO A 210 -32.51 -35.71 9.10
N SER A 211 -31.76 -36.76 9.49
CA SER A 211 -32.29 -37.87 10.30
C SER A 211 -31.76 -37.77 11.73
N ALA A 212 -32.66 -37.56 12.68
CA ALA A 212 -32.36 -37.57 14.11
C ALA A 212 -32.91 -38.84 14.79
N SER A 213 -32.03 -39.59 15.44
CA SER A 213 -32.31 -40.63 16.45
C SER A 213 -31.03 -40.80 17.31
N GLY A 214 -31.05 -41.04 18.62
CA GLY A 214 -32.21 -41.25 19.49
C GLY A 214 -31.92 -42.06 20.77
N ALA A 215 -30.84 -41.74 21.50
CA ALA A 215 -30.56 -42.11 22.92
C ALA A 215 -30.37 -43.58 23.37
N ALA A 216 -29.80 -43.71 24.58
CA ALA A 216 -29.66 -44.90 25.47
C ALA A 216 -28.56 -45.95 25.10
N ASP A 217 -27.77 -46.51 26.04
CA ASP A 217 -27.57 -46.18 27.47
C ASP A 217 -26.19 -46.65 28.04
N VAL A 218 -25.91 -46.20 29.26
CA VAL A 218 -24.79 -46.43 30.20
C VAL A 218 -24.27 -47.89 30.34
N SER A 219 -22.94 -48.10 30.45
CA SER A 219 -22.29 -48.52 31.72
C SER A 219 -20.77 -48.79 31.69
N SER A 220 -20.12 -48.31 32.76
CA SER A 220 -18.76 -48.44 33.29
C SER A 220 -18.00 -49.77 33.14
N SER A 221 -16.66 -49.65 33.04
CA SER A 221 -15.71 -50.31 33.97
C SER A 221 -14.32 -49.69 33.91
N ALA A 222 -13.69 -49.48 35.08
CA ALA A 222 -12.34 -48.95 35.22
C ALA A 222 -11.41 -50.03 35.80
N ILE A 223 -10.17 -50.14 35.28
CA ILE A 223 -9.06 -50.83 35.96
C ILE A 223 -7.77 -50.01 35.77
N LEU A 224 -7.06 -49.80 36.89
CA LEU A 224 -5.74 -49.16 36.99
C LEU A 224 -4.61 -50.20 36.80
N ILE A 225 -3.41 -49.77 36.40
CA ILE A 225 -2.10 -50.29 36.91
C ILE A 225 -0.94 -49.39 36.43
N SER A 226 0.14 -49.36 37.23
CA SER A 226 1.39 -48.58 37.05
C SER A 226 2.58 -49.48 37.46
N SER A 227 3.86 -49.26 37.10
CA SER A 227 4.55 -48.01 36.73
C SER A 227 5.78 -48.23 35.83
N ALA A 228 6.30 -47.11 35.29
CA ALA A 228 7.71 -46.75 35.05
C ALA A 228 8.82 -47.83 34.91
N ALA A 229 9.70 -47.62 33.92
CA ALA A 229 11.12 -48.00 34.00
C ALA A 229 12.02 -46.93 33.34
N THR A 230 13.14 -46.60 34.00
CA THR A 230 14.10 -45.53 33.67
C THR A 230 15.36 -46.02 32.95
N SER A 231 15.91 -45.23 32.04
CA SER A 231 17.36 -45.05 31.69
C SER A 231 17.47 -44.09 30.50
N SER A 232 18.55 -43.35 30.21
CA SER A 232 19.59 -42.69 31.04
C SER A 232 20.46 -41.82 30.11
N LEU A 233 20.70 -40.56 30.48
CA LEU A 233 21.75 -39.58 30.09
C LEU A 233 22.90 -40.03 29.12
N PRO A 234 23.42 -39.14 28.23
CA PRO A 234 24.08 -37.91 28.71
C PRO A 234 23.90 -36.60 27.92
N SER A 235 24.16 -35.49 28.62
CA SER A 235 24.49 -34.17 28.04
C SER A 235 25.94 -34.17 27.53
N PRO A 236 26.30 -33.29 26.58
CA PRO A 236 27.23 -32.22 26.99
C PRO A 236 27.04 -30.85 26.31
N ALA A 237 27.53 -29.84 27.05
CA ALA A 237 28.22 -28.62 26.60
C ALA A 237 27.47 -27.52 25.80
N SER A 238 27.52 -26.31 26.36
CA SER A 238 27.43 -25.04 25.64
C SER A 238 28.58 -24.89 24.62
N PRO A 239 28.36 -24.19 23.50
CA PRO A 239 29.39 -23.40 22.86
C PRO A 239 29.32 -21.92 23.29
N SER A 240 30.48 -21.27 23.30
CA SER A 240 30.67 -19.87 23.70
C SER A 240 30.05 -18.86 22.72
N SER A 241 29.97 -17.62 23.17
CA SER A 241 29.76 -16.42 22.34
C SER A 241 30.66 -16.42 21.10
N VAL A 242 30.07 -16.69 19.93
CA VAL A 242 30.71 -16.37 18.65
C VAL A 242 30.44 -14.89 18.39
N ALA A 243 31.49 -14.08 18.39
CA ALA A 243 31.41 -12.71 17.91
C ALA A 243 31.02 -12.75 16.43
N VAL A 244 29.81 -12.29 16.11
CA VAL A 244 29.41 -12.07 14.72
C VAL A 244 30.14 -10.82 14.25
N THR A 245 31.35 -11.01 13.71
CA THR A 245 31.99 -10.00 12.89
C THR A 245 31.08 -9.77 11.69
N ALA A 246 30.32 -8.67 11.71
CA ALA A 246 29.49 -8.24 10.60
C ALA A 246 30.38 -7.79 9.45
N SER A 247 30.86 -8.76 8.68
CA SER A 247 31.48 -8.51 7.38
C SER A 247 30.40 -7.95 6.46
N ALA A 248 30.47 -6.65 6.17
CA ALA A 248 29.59 -6.01 5.22
C ALA A 248 29.65 -6.76 3.87
N SER A 249 28.53 -7.38 3.48
CA SER A 249 28.41 -7.98 2.15
C SER A 249 28.37 -6.86 1.11
N ALA A 250 29.47 -6.70 0.38
CA ALA A 250 29.45 -5.91 -0.84
C ALA A 250 28.38 -6.50 -1.79
N VAL A 251 27.36 -5.69 -2.11
CA VAL A 251 26.28 -6.10 -3.03
C VAL A 251 26.91 -6.49 -4.38
N PRO A 252 26.59 -7.67 -4.95
CA PRO A 252 27.21 -8.12 -6.18
C PRO A 252 26.89 -7.18 -7.35
N THR A 253 27.92 -6.65 -7.99
CA THR A 253 27.84 -5.75 -9.16
C THR A 253 27.66 -6.51 -10.48
N SER A 254 27.05 -7.70 -10.43
CA SER A 254 26.84 -8.59 -11.58
C SER A 254 25.38 -9.02 -11.67
N ASP A 255 24.85 -8.97 -12.90
CA ASP A 255 23.50 -9.42 -13.29
C ASP A 255 23.10 -10.74 -12.60
N PRO A 256 22.19 -10.71 -11.62
CA PRO A 256 21.78 -11.90 -10.92
C PRO A 256 20.52 -12.46 -11.60
N THR A 257 20.68 -13.59 -12.27
CA THR A 257 19.60 -14.58 -12.46
C THR A 257 19.14 -15.23 -11.13
N ILE A 258 19.55 -14.65 -9.99
CA ILE A 258 19.26 -15.06 -8.63
C ILE A 258 18.37 -13.97 -8.03
N PRO A 259 17.18 -14.29 -7.50
CA PRO A 259 16.33 -13.31 -6.81
C PRO A 259 17.11 -12.66 -5.66
N LEU A 260 17.15 -11.33 -5.61
CA LEU A 260 17.79 -10.58 -4.52
C LEU A 260 16.85 -10.59 -3.31
N PRO A 261 17.18 -11.28 -2.20
CA PRO A 261 16.29 -11.34 -1.05
C PRO A 261 16.16 -9.98 -0.38
N VAL A 262 15.00 -9.72 0.21
CA VAL A 262 14.76 -8.55 1.07
C VAL A 262 14.36 -8.99 2.48
N SER A 263 14.65 -8.17 3.49
CA SER A 263 14.46 -8.55 4.90
C SER A 263 13.06 -8.32 5.46
N ARG A 264 12.14 -7.72 4.68
CA ARG A 264 10.72 -7.55 5.02
C ARG A 264 9.80 -8.18 3.98
N ALA A 265 8.54 -7.78 3.97
CA ALA A 265 7.47 -8.36 3.16
C ALA A 265 7.82 -8.55 1.68
N GLY A 266 7.42 -9.70 1.13
CA GLY A 266 7.66 -10.14 -0.25
C GLY A 266 8.95 -10.94 -0.46
N GLY A 267 9.88 -10.96 0.49
CA GLY A 267 11.04 -11.88 0.55
C GLY A 267 12.11 -11.74 -0.54
N VAL A 268 11.77 -11.16 -1.69
CA VAL A 268 12.59 -10.88 -2.86
C VAL A 268 12.26 -9.47 -3.37
N LEU A 269 13.25 -8.75 -3.87
CA LEU A 269 13.07 -7.45 -4.53
C LEU A 269 12.32 -7.62 -5.86
N ASP A 270 11.22 -6.88 -6.05
CA ASP A 270 10.58 -6.69 -7.36
C ASP A 270 11.09 -5.37 -7.97
N PRO A 271 11.94 -5.41 -9.02
CA PRO A 271 12.49 -4.20 -9.63
C PRO A 271 11.44 -3.31 -10.28
N SER A 272 10.30 -3.88 -10.72
CA SER A 272 9.22 -3.12 -11.37
C SER A 272 8.36 -2.40 -10.33
N ALA A 273 7.98 -3.09 -9.27
CA ALA A 273 7.23 -2.49 -8.17
C ALA A 273 8.08 -1.46 -7.39
N ALA A 274 9.38 -1.70 -7.24
CA ALA A 274 10.31 -0.71 -6.70
C ALA A 274 10.43 0.55 -7.58
N ALA A 275 10.49 0.38 -8.91
CA ALA A 275 10.52 1.49 -9.87
C ALA A 275 9.21 2.30 -9.91
N GLU A 276 8.05 1.64 -9.79
CA GLU A 276 6.75 2.33 -9.69
C GLU A 276 6.60 3.06 -8.35
N ALA A 277 6.95 2.41 -7.24
CA ALA A 277 6.84 3.01 -5.91
C ALA A 277 7.77 4.20 -5.70
N ASN A 278 8.98 4.18 -6.28
CA ASN A 278 10.02 5.18 -6.03
C ASN A 278 10.35 5.97 -7.31
N GLU A 279 9.34 6.38 -8.08
CA GLU A 279 9.55 7.08 -9.35
C GLU A 279 10.41 8.35 -9.19
N MET A 280 11.47 8.46 -10.00
CA MET A 280 12.36 9.63 -10.05
C MET A 280 11.59 10.95 -10.33
N ASP A 281 11.65 11.90 -9.39
CA ASP A 281 11.23 13.28 -9.64
C ASP A 281 12.25 14.00 -10.54
N ASN A 282 11.90 14.14 -11.82
CA ASN A 282 12.67 14.89 -12.82
C ASN A 282 12.43 16.41 -12.78
N THR A 283 11.52 16.89 -11.91
CA THR A 283 11.26 18.32 -11.68
C THR A 283 11.91 18.84 -10.39
N ALA A 284 12.53 17.95 -9.60
CA ALA A 284 13.15 18.27 -8.33
C ALA A 284 14.30 19.29 -8.46
N VAL A 285 14.15 20.44 -7.80
CA VAL A 285 15.20 21.43 -7.55
C VAL A 285 15.96 21.01 -6.29
N LYS A 286 17.28 20.86 -6.42
CA LYS A 286 18.17 20.34 -5.39
C LYS A 286 19.07 21.45 -4.85
N ALA A 287 19.01 21.72 -3.55
CA ALA A 287 19.98 22.57 -2.87
C ALA A 287 21.35 21.86 -2.76
N PHE A 288 21.32 20.55 -2.50
CA PHE A 288 22.46 19.66 -2.53
C PHE A 288 22.11 18.38 -3.27
N SER A 289 23.08 17.76 -3.95
CA SER A 289 22.88 16.50 -4.64
C SER A 289 24.03 15.53 -4.39
N SER A 290 23.69 14.26 -4.16
CA SER A 290 24.63 13.17 -3.87
C SER A 290 25.60 13.47 -2.71
N VAL A 291 25.12 14.15 -1.67
CA VAL A 291 25.87 14.50 -0.45
C VAL A 291 25.71 13.46 0.64
N ALA A 292 26.69 13.31 1.53
CA ALA A 292 26.54 12.47 2.72
C ALA A 292 26.06 13.30 3.92
N LEU A 293 25.15 12.73 4.73
CA LEU A 293 24.64 13.35 5.95
C LEU A 293 25.31 12.69 7.15
N LYS A 294 26.20 13.42 7.82
CA LYS A 294 27.02 12.91 8.93
C LYS A 294 26.52 13.44 10.28
N ASP A 295 26.30 12.55 11.23
CA ASP A 295 25.85 12.90 12.58
C ASP A 295 26.97 13.50 13.47
N ALA A 296 26.62 13.84 14.71
CA ALA A 296 27.56 14.33 15.71
C ALA A 296 28.60 13.29 16.17
N SER A 297 28.35 11.98 16.04
CA SER A 297 29.34 10.93 16.33
C SER A 297 30.37 10.73 15.20
N GLY A 298 30.08 11.26 14.01
CA GLY A 298 30.95 11.19 12.83
C GLY A 298 30.58 10.07 11.85
N GLN A 299 29.43 9.43 12.03
CA GLN A 299 28.87 8.41 11.16
C GLN A 299 27.91 9.01 10.12
N CYS A 300 27.85 8.43 8.94
CA CYS A 300 26.97 8.86 7.85
C CYS A 300 25.68 8.03 7.80
N LEU A 301 24.56 8.67 7.45
CA LEU A 301 23.29 8.00 7.16
C LEU A 301 23.46 7.05 5.97
N PHE A 302 23.06 5.79 6.16
CA PHE A 302 23.22 4.67 5.22
C PHE A 302 21.89 3.95 4.97
N VAL A 303 21.61 3.68 3.70
CA VAL A 303 20.46 2.90 3.20
C VAL A 303 20.93 1.52 2.75
N ASP A 304 20.40 0.44 3.35
CA ASP A 304 20.51 -0.90 2.78
C ASP A 304 19.31 -1.14 1.84
N PRO A 305 19.49 -1.21 0.50
CA PRO A 305 18.41 -1.41 -0.47
C PRO A 305 17.69 -2.75 -0.34
N THR A 306 18.22 -3.69 0.47
CA THR A 306 17.62 -5.00 0.77
C THR A 306 16.91 -5.04 2.13
N ALA A 307 17.06 -4.03 2.99
CA ALA A 307 16.46 -4.04 4.34
C ALA A 307 14.97 -3.63 4.40
N GLY A 308 14.32 -3.52 3.24
CA GLY A 308 12.94 -3.07 3.05
C GLY A 308 11.99 -4.17 2.64
N ASP A 309 10.81 -3.78 2.16
CA ASP A 309 9.92 -4.67 1.42
C ASP A 309 10.39 -4.83 -0.05
N PHE A 310 9.70 -5.69 -0.79
CA PHE A 310 9.91 -5.94 -2.23
C PHE A 310 9.86 -4.69 -3.13
N ARG A 311 9.38 -3.53 -2.65
CA ARG A 311 9.37 -2.23 -3.35
C ARG A 311 10.47 -1.29 -2.88
N GLN A 312 11.37 -1.73 -2.01
CA GLN A 312 12.32 -0.86 -1.30
C GLN A 312 11.64 0.18 -0.37
N ASN A 313 10.37 -0.02 0.00
CA ASN A 313 9.74 0.76 1.05
C ASN A 313 10.13 0.20 2.43
N LEU A 314 9.94 0.99 3.48
CA LEU A 314 10.14 0.59 4.88
C LEU A 314 11.60 0.22 5.22
N ILE A 315 12.58 0.63 4.41
CA ILE A 315 14.01 0.40 4.71
C ILE A 315 14.40 1.24 5.94
N PRO A 316 14.91 0.64 7.03
CA PRO A 316 15.47 1.41 8.15
C PRO A 316 16.68 2.22 7.70
N ILE A 317 16.77 3.46 8.16
CA ILE A 317 17.98 4.25 7.99
C ILE A 317 18.96 3.87 9.11
N THR A 318 20.21 3.57 8.75
CA THR A 318 21.28 3.19 9.69
C THR A 318 22.40 4.21 9.67
N LEU A 319 23.30 4.16 10.66
CA LEU A 319 24.52 4.96 10.69
C LEU A 319 25.74 4.06 10.51
N GLN A 320 26.62 4.43 9.58
CA GLN A 320 27.84 3.68 9.28
C GLN A 320 29.04 4.64 9.15
N ALA A 321 30.26 4.10 9.11
CA ALA A 321 31.44 4.90 8.80
C ALA A 321 31.28 5.56 7.41
N CYS A 322 31.54 6.86 7.31
CA CYS A 322 31.42 7.59 6.04
C CYS A 322 32.41 7.02 5.00
N ASP A 323 31.88 6.46 3.91
CA ASP A 323 32.65 5.77 2.87
C ASP A 323 32.48 6.37 1.45
N GLY A 324 31.49 7.26 1.27
CA GLY A 324 31.18 7.88 -0.02
C GLY A 324 30.46 6.96 -1.01
N SER A 325 29.92 5.83 -0.55
CA SER A 325 29.09 4.93 -1.35
C SER A 325 27.74 5.57 -1.72
N GLN A 326 27.09 5.04 -2.77
CA GLN A 326 25.75 5.49 -3.17
C GLN A 326 24.70 5.24 -2.08
N ASN A 327 24.93 4.27 -1.20
CA ASN A 327 24.10 3.96 -0.03
C ASN A 327 24.12 5.10 1.01
N GLN A 328 25.12 5.98 0.97
CA GLN A 328 25.24 7.16 1.84
C GLN A 328 24.95 8.47 1.12
N ALA A 329 24.51 8.42 -0.15
CA ALA A 329 24.30 9.59 -0.97
C ALA A 329 22.84 10.08 -0.90
N TRP A 330 22.66 11.35 -0.60
CA TRP A 330 21.37 12.01 -0.42
C TRP A 330 21.27 13.26 -1.31
N ASP A 331 20.07 13.52 -1.82
CA ASP A 331 19.66 14.78 -2.44
C ASP A 331 18.80 15.57 -1.44
N ILE A 332 19.05 16.87 -1.31
CA ILE A 332 18.25 17.79 -0.49
C ILE A 332 17.37 18.61 -1.45
N VAL A 333 16.08 18.28 -1.53
CA VAL A 333 15.14 18.80 -2.53
C VAL A 333 14.28 19.92 -1.95
N THR A 334 14.48 21.15 -2.42
CA THR A 334 13.77 22.36 -1.95
C THR A 334 12.47 22.64 -2.69
N SER A 335 12.27 22.06 -3.88
CA SER A 335 10.96 22.04 -4.57
C SER A 335 10.93 20.94 -5.64
N GLY A 336 9.74 20.53 -6.08
CA GLY A 336 9.53 19.52 -7.12
C GLY A 336 8.10 19.00 -7.15
N LYS A 337 7.85 17.95 -7.93
CA LYS A 337 6.60 17.20 -8.04
C LYS A 337 6.12 16.64 -6.69
N HIS A 338 7.04 16.48 -5.73
CA HIS A 338 6.75 16.00 -4.39
C HIS A 338 7.09 17.01 -3.27
N ASN A 339 7.47 18.26 -3.59
CA ASN A 339 7.67 19.33 -2.58
C ASN A 339 7.24 20.69 -3.13
N ASP A 340 6.18 21.26 -2.57
CA ASP A 340 5.67 22.60 -2.89
C ASP A 340 5.72 23.58 -1.70
N VAL A 341 6.30 23.18 -0.55
CA VAL A 341 6.26 23.95 0.71
C VAL A 341 7.54 24.76 0.92
N PRO A 342 7.51 26.11 0.85
CA PRO A 342 8.71 26.94 0.99
C PRO A 342 9.37 26.82 2.37
N GLY A 343 10.70 26.70 2.40
CA GLY A 343 11.50 26.59 3.63
C GLY A 343 11.53 25.18 4.24
N LEU A 344 10.89 24.20 3.60
CA LEU A 344 11.00 22.79 3.94
C LEU A 344 11.63 22.01 2.77
N VAL A 345 12.31 20.91 3.08
CA VAL A 345 12.95 20.01 2.11
C VAL A 345 12.46 18.58 2.26
N LEU A 346 12.54 17.83 1.16
CA LEU A 346 12.63 16.38 1.21
C LEU A 346 14.12 15.99 1.31
N VAL A 347 14.42 15.02 2.16
CA VAL A 347 15.70 14.32 2.20
C VAL A 347 15.54 13.03 1.41
N VAL A 348 16.07 12.99 0.20
CA VAL A 348 15.83 11.92 -0.78
C VAL A 348 17.09 11.07 -0.92
N SER A 349 16.99 9.75 -0.80
CA SER A 349 18.10 8.86 -1.08
C SER A 349 18.43 8.92 -2.57
N SER A 350 19.65 9.35 -2.90
CA SER A 350 20.13 9.48 -4.26
C SER A 350 20.79 8.18 -4.74
N LEU A 351 20.10 7.05 -4.53
CA LEU A 351 20.46 5.70 -4.98
C LEU A 351 20.30 5.58 -6.51
N VAL A 352 21.03 6.42 -7.26
CA VAL A 352 20.83 6.62 -8.71
C VAL A 352 22.01 6.11 -9.54
N ARG A 353 21.66 5.43 -10.64
CA ARG A 353 22.37 5.28 -11.94
C ARG A 353 23.02 3.93 -12.30
N ASN A 354 23.37 3.01 -11.40
CA ASN A 354 24.23 1.87 -11.78
C ASN A 354 23.87 0.45 -11.27
N TYR A 355 22.61 0.16 -10.92
CA TYR A 355 22.18 -1.25 -10.91
C TYR A 355 21.93 -1.71 -12.35
N PHE A 356 22.94 -2.38 -12.93
CA PHE A 356 22.98 -2.79 -14.35
C PHE A 356 21.80 -3.69 -14.78
N ILE A 357 21.08 -4.26 -13.81
CA ILE A 357 19.83 -5.03 -13.99
C ILE A 357 18.77 -4.22 -14.75
N TYR A 358 18.63 -2.92 -14.47
CA TYR A 358 17.51 -2.11 -14.99
C TYR A 358 17.54 -1.83 -16.51
N ARG A 359 18.58 -2.26 -17.24
CA ARG A 359 18.74 -1.93 -18.67
C ARG A 359 18.18 -2.96 -19.66
N LYS A 360 17.66 -4.10 -19.21
CA LYS A 360 17.29 -5.22 -20.11
C LYS A 360 15.86 -5.78 -20.01
N LEU A 361 15.07 -5.33 -19.04
CA LEU A 361 13.66 -5.75 -18.89
C LEU A 361 12.65 -4.67 -19.31
N SER A 362 13.09 -3.42 -19.44
CA SER A 362 12.31 -2.34 -20.07
C SER A 362 12.72 -2.18 -21.54
N ASN A 363 11.74 -2.25 -22.46
CA ASN A 363 11.95 -1.87 -23.86
C ASN A 363 11.95 -0.34 -24.07
N ASP A 364 11.64 0.45 -23.03
CA ASP A 364 11.63 1.90 -23.09
C ASP A 364 13.04 2.45 -22.88
N ALA A 365 13.79 2.59 -23.98
CA ALA A 365 15.19 3.05 -24.01
C ALA A 365 15.43 4.45 -23.39
N ASN A 366 14.37 5.18 -23.03
CA ASN A 366 14.39 6.50 -22.39
C ASN A 366 14.18 6.46 -20.87
N ASN A 367 13.81 5.31 -20.28
CA ASN A 367 13.52 5.20 -18.85
C ASN A 367 14.36 4.11 -18.19
N SER A 368 15.65 4.40 -17.99
CA SER A 368 16.50 3.62 -17.08
C SER A 368 15.89 3.68 -15.68
N GLY A 369 15.59 2.53 -15.05
CA GLY A 369 14.99 2.48 -13.71
C GLY A 369 15.83 3.22 -12.67
N GLN A 370 15.43 4.46 -12.37
CA GLN A 370 16.03 5.32 -11.35
C GLN A 370 15.03 5.43 -10.20
N THR A 371 15.36 4.84 -9.06
CA THR A 371 14.53 4.90 -7.86
C THR A 371 14.94 6.05 -6.95
N GLN A 372 13.95 6.70 -6.32
CA GLN A 372 14.11 7.76 -5.33
C GLN A 372 13.22 7.47 -4.12
N GLY A 373 13.82 7.22 -2.96
CA GLY A 373 13.09 7.06 -1.69
C GLY A 373 13.29 8.27 -0.78
N CYS A 374 12.21 8.78 -0.20
CA CYS A 374 12.24 9.87 0.76
C CYS A 374 12.43 9.35 2.18
N LEU A 375 13.21 10.07 2.99
CA LEU A 375 13.28 9.86 4.44
C LEU A 375 11.92 10.23 5.05
N ASN A 376 11.34 9.31 5.83
CA ASN A 376 9.99 9.40 6.36
C ASN A 376 9.95 9.04 7.85
N PHE A 377 9.30 9.87 8.66
CA PHE A 377 9.03 9.62 10.08
C PHE A 377 7.56 9.20 10.33
N ASP A 378 7.37 7.99 10.84
CA ASP A 378 6.07 7.46 11.26
C ASP A 378 6.06 7.16 12.79
N PRO A 379 5.46 8.04 13.62
CA PRO A 379 5.41 7.87 15.07
C PRO A 379 4.52 6.71 15.53
N ARG A 380 3.81 6.02 14.62
CA ARG A 380 2.97 4.85 14.92
C ARG A 380 3.77 3.53 14.90
N ARG A 381 5.03 3.57 14.45
CA ARG A 381 5.94 2.41 14.43
C ARG A 381 6.64 2.22 15.77
N ALA A 382 7.18 1.03 15.99
CA ALA A 382 8.01 0.73 17.15
C ALA A 382 9.35 1.51 17.09
N ALA A 383 9.97 1.72 18.25
CA ALA A 383 11.33 2.25 18.34
C ALA A 383 12.31 1.40 17.50
N GLY A 384 13.30 2.04 16.90
CA GLY A 384 14.19 1.47 15.90
C GLY A 384 13.56 1.23 14.52
N ASP A 385 12.30 1.64 14.32
CA ASP A 385 11.57 1.51 13.05
C ASP A 385 10.74 2.77 12.72
N THR A 386 10.85 3.83 13.53
CA THR A 386 10.09 5.08 13.35
C THR A 386 10.59 5.91 12.16
N VAL A 387 11.87 5.78 11.79
CA VAL A 387 12.49 6.46 10.66
C VAL A 387 12.88 5.45 9.59
N ILE A 388 12.36 5.66 8.39
CA ILE A 388 12.47 4.74 7.27
C ILE A 388 12.64 5.49 5.94
N MET A 389 13.21 4.84 4.94
CA MET A 389 13.01 5.23 3.55
C MET A 389 11.63 4.75 3.09
N PHE A 390 10.91 5.63 2.39
CA PHE A 390 9.61 5.33 1.81
C PHE A 390 9.42 6.14 0.53
N SER A 391 8.54 5.68 -0.36
CA SER A 391 8.11 6.42 -1.54
C SER A 391 7.82 7.90 -1.25
N CYS A 392 8.36 8.79 -2.09
CA CYS A 392 8.15 10.24 -1.99
C CYS A 392 6.68 10.62 -2.24
N GLY A 393 6.12 11.45 -1.38
CA GLY A 393 4.68 11.72 -1.32
C GLY A 393 3.88 10.73 -0.44
N GLY A 394 4.58 9.87 0.32
CA GLY A 394 4.01 9.09 1.42
C GLY A 394 3.04 7.97 1.04
N ARG A 395 2.96 7.57 -0.24
CA ARG A 395 2.15 6.44 -0.71
C ARG A 395 3.00 5.25 -1.09
N ALA A 396 2.71 4.06 -0.57
CA ALA A 396 3.46 2.83 -0.85
C ALA A 396 3.56 2.44 -2.35
N ASP A 397 2.73 3.05 -3.20
CA ASP A 397 2.64 2.81 -4.64
C ASP A 397 3.02 4.01 -5.53
N GLY A 398 3.75 5.01 -4.99
CA GLY A 398 4.30 6.15 -5.78
C GLY A 398 3.27 7.15 -6.32
N GLY A 399 1.98 6.92 -6.11
CA GLY A 399 0.91 7.73 -6.69
C GLY A 399 0.80 9.13 -6.09
N ILE A 400 0.50 10.12 -6.96
CA ILE A 400 0.12 11.49 -6.57
C ILE A 400 -1.40 11.62 -6.68
N TYR A 401 -2.05 12.49 -5.89
CA TYR A 401 -3.44 12.85 -6.19
C TYR A 401 -3.50 13.86 -7.33
N PHE A 402 -4.57 13.80 -8.10
CA PHE A 402 -5.15 15.01 -8.67
C PHE A 402 -6.10 15.64 -7.65
N ARG A 403 -5.71 16.74 -7.00
CA ARG A 403 -6.70 17.60 -6.33
C ARG A 403 -7.58 18.24 -7.40
N ASN A 404 -8.83 17.80 -7.51
CA ASN A 404 -9.86 18.60 -8.17
C ASN A 404 -10.09 19.86 -7.34
N CYS A 405 -9.37 20.93 -7.64
CA CYS A 405 -9.52 22.23 -7.00
C CYS A 405 -10.78 22.94 -7.55
N LEU A 406 -11.95 22.36 -7.31
CA LEU A 406 -13.24 22.91 -7.70
C LEU A 406 -13.77 23.87 -6.63
N THR A 407 -13.05 24.95 -6.37
CA THR A 407 -13.64 26.13 -5.71
C THR A 407 -14.03 27.14 -6.77
N LEU A 408 -15.34 27.26 -7.01
CA LEU A 408 -15.91 28.28 -7.88
C LEU A 408 -15.71 29.66 -7.24
N GLN A 409 -14.67 30.40 -7.65
CA GLN A 409 -14.67 31.86 -7.93
C GLN A 409 -13.25 32.45 -7.96
N GLU A 410 -12.54 32.34 -9.09
CA GLU A 410 -11.88 33.51 -9.71
C GLU A 410 -11.42 33.22 -11.15
N LYS A 411 -11.59 34.18 -12.05
CA LYS A 411 -11.15 34.06 -13.46
C LYS A 411 -9.65 34.36 -13.58
N ARG A 412 -8.80 33.37 -13.36
CA ARG A 412 -7.38 33.42 -13.73
C ARG A 412 -7.08 32.31 -14.75
N PRO A 413 -6.12 32.51 -15.69
CA PRO A 413 -5.81 31.50 -16.70
C PRO A 413 -5.34 30.20 -16.04
N LEU A 414 -5.80 29.06 -16.58
CA LEU A 414 -5.50 27.73 -16.07
C LEU A 414 -4.01 27.40 -16.22
N THR A 415 -3.24 27.72 -15.20
CA THR A 415 -1.96 27.07 -14.93
C THR A 415 -2.27 25.77 -14.19
N PHE A 416 -1.94 24.62 -14.79
CA PHE A 416 -2.03 23.32 -14.11
C PHE A 416 -0.98 23.29 -12.99
N PHE A 417 -1.40 23.56 -11.76
CA PHE A 417 -0.62 23.24 -10.57
C PHE A 417 -0.84 21.75 -10.28
N ILE A 418 0.23 20.96 -10.44
CA ILE A 418 0.30 19.61 -9.89
C ILE A 418 0.76 19.80 -8.46
N ASP A 419 -0.20 20.02 -7.55
CA ASP A 419 0.05 20.02 -6.12
C ASP A 419 0.49 18.60 -5.74
N GLY A 420 1.80 18.40 -5.62
CA GLY A 420 2.34 17.17 -5.06
C GLY A 420 1.77 16.99 -3.66
N LEU A 421 1.16 15.85 -3.34
CA LEU A 421 0.87 15.58 -1.94
C LEU A 421 2.17 15.34 -1.21
N VAL A 422 2.69 16.39 -0.60
CA VAL A 422 3.74 16.31 0.38
C VAL A 422 3.12 15.80 1.68
N THR A 423 3.68 14.74 2.25
CA THR A 423 3.29 14.32 3.59
C THR A 423 4.19 14.99 4.61
N ASN A 424 3.58 15.51 5.68
CA ASN A 424 4.27 16.16 6.79
C ASN A 424 5.30 15.24 7.48
N SER A 425 5.23 13.93 7.24
CA SER A 425 6.20 12.92 7.66
C SER A 425 7.53 12.91 6.89
N GLN A 426 7.60 13.57 5.73
CA GLN A 426 8.76 13.60 4.84
C GLN A 426 9.38 15.01 4.71
N LEU A 427 8.76 16.02 5.31
CA LEU A 427 9.20 17.41 5.28
C LEU A 427 10.08 17.75 6.47
N PHE A 428 11.21 18.40 6.20
CA PHE A 428 12.17 18.84 7.21
C PHE A 428 12.46 20.34 7.04
N PRO A 429 12.49 21.15 8.12
CA PRO A 429 12.89 22.54 8.04
C PRO A 429 14.31 22.71 7.52
N PHE A 430 14.47 23.56 6.51
CA PHE A 430 15.77 23.87 5.95
C PHE A 430 15.81 25.32 5.47
N ILE A 431 16.70 26.10 6.07
CA ILE A 431 17.10 27.42 5.58
C ILE A 431 18.17 27.16 4.52
N GLU A 432 18.16 27.87 3.39
CA GLU A 432 19.22 27.70 2.38
C GLU A 432 20.56 28.30 2.84
N GLY A 433 21.68 27.61 2.56
CA GLY A 433 23.03 28.06 2.88
C GLY A 433 23.78 27.46 4.10
N PRO A 434 23.19 26.68 5.04
CA PRO A 434 23.95 26.01 6.09
C PRO A 434 24.54 24.68 5.58
N THR A 435 25.73 24.34 6.07
CA THR A 435 26.33 23.00 5.92
C THR A 435 25.84 22.02 6.99
N GLU A 436 24.75 22.35 7.68
CA GLU A 436 24.14 21.57 8.74
C GLU A 436 22.62 21.55 8.55
N ILE A 437 21.99 20.41 8.80
CA ILE A 437 20.54 20.23 8.76
C ILE A 437 20.07 19.59 10.07
N LEU A 438 19.04 20.16 10.68
CA LEU A 438 18.33 19.54 11.80
C LEU A 438 17.19 18.70 11.21
N LEU A 439 17.28 17.37 11.34
CA LEU A 439 16.20 16.48 10.89
C LEU A 439 15.07 16.49 11.92
N ALA A 440 14.26 17.54 11.92
CA ALA A 440 13.03 17.66 12.71
C ALA A 440 11.82 17.53 11.76
N PRO A 441 11.14 16.38 11.67
CA PRO A 441 10.05 16.21 10.72
C PRO A 441 8.84 17.09 11.06
N GLU A 442 8.13 17.61 10.06
CA GLU A 442 7.04 18.57 10.24
C GLU A 442 5.88 18.00 11.09
N ASN A 443 5.52 16.72 10.90
CA ASN A 443 4.55 16.02 11.76
C ASN A 443 5.02 15.81 13.21
N GLY A 444 6.31 16.03 13.49
CA GLY A 444 6.88 16.13 14.83
C GLY A 444 6.73 17.51 15.48
N ASN A 445 6.21 18.51 14.75
CA ASN A 445 5.84 19.86 15.23
C ASN A 445 6.92 20.54 16.11
N ASN A 446 8.18 20.49 15.67
CA ASN A 446 9.37 20.98 16.39
C ASN A 446 9.63 20.35 17.79
N ALA A 447 8.83 19.36 18.20
CA ALA A 447 9.04 18.61 19.43
C ALA A 447 9.86 17.33 19.19
N THR A 448 9.88 16.81 17.97
CA THR A 448 10.61 15.58 17.59
C THR A 448 11.78 15.89 16.66
N CYS A 449 12.95 15.36 17.00
CA CYS A 449 14.17 15.43 16.21
C CYS A 449 14.70 14.00 15.98
N LEU A 450 15.34 13.75 14.84
CA LEU A 450 15.87 12.43 14.49
C LEU A 450 17.33 12.31 14.92
N VAL A 451 17.69 11.20 15.55
CA VAL A 451 19.04 10.92 16.10
C VAL A 451 19.41 9.46 15.98
N ALA A 452 20.70 9.13 16.06
CA ALA A 452 21.15 7.76 16.22
C ALA A 452 20.67 7.18 17.56
N ASN A 453 20.11 5.96 17.53
CA ASN A 453 19.83 5.18 18.72
C ASN A 453 21.01 4.23 19.05
N ALA A 454 20.92 3.54 20.20
CA ALA A 454 22.00 2.67 20.67
C ALA A 454 22.31 1.47 19.76
N ASP A 455 21.39 1.10 18.86
CA ASP A 455 21.54 0.01 17.89
C ASP A 455 22.12 0.48 16.54
N GLY A 456 22.53 1.75 16.44
CA GLY A 456 23.07 2.33 15.20
C GLY A 456 22.01 2.61 14.13
N LYS A 457 20.73 2.64 14.49
CA LYS A 457 19.64 3.08 13.61
C LYS A 457 19.32 4.56 13.83
N LEU A 458 18.84 5.22 12.78
CA LEU A 458 18.18 6.52 12.92
C LEU A 458 16.79 6.31 13.54
N ASP A 459 16.49 7.06 14.58
CA ASP A 459 15.24 6.97 15.35
C ASP A 459 14.83 8.38 15.81
N SER A 460 13.74 8.48 16.57
CA SER A 460 13.22 9.75 17.07
C SER A 460 13.55 10.01 18.53
N THR A 461 13.76 11.30 18.87
CA THR A 461 13.90 11.80 20.24
C THR A 461 13.21 13.15 20.39
N THR A 462 13.16 13.69 21.61
CA THR A 462 12.69 15.06 21.84
C THR A 462 13.74 16.06 21.35
N CYS A 463 13.34 17.07 20.57
CA CYS A 463 14.24 18.16 20.19
C CYS A 463 14.78 18.87 21.44
N SER A 464 16.10 19.04 21.50
CA SER A 464 16.79 19.68 22.61
C SER A 464 17.24 21.09 22.22
N GLY A 465 17.50 21.94 23.22
CA GLY A 465 18.09 23.26 22.99
C GLY A 465 19.53 23.23 22.48
N ASP A 466 20.21 22.08 22.59
CA ASP A 466 21.51 21.84 21.99
C ASP A 466 21.34 21.08 20.66
N ALA A 467 21.04 21.86 19.62
CA ALA A 467 20.84 21.35 18.27
C ALA A 467 22.09 20.66 17.71
N THR A 468 23.29 20.91 18.24
CA THR A 468 24.55 20.36 17.67
C THR A 468 24.64 18.84 17.80
N SER A 469 24.04 18.28 18.84
CA SER A 469 23.93 16.82 19.07
C SER A 469 22.85 16.14 18.21
N GLN A 470 22.00 16.92 17.55
CA GLN A 470 20.83 16.47 16.78
C GLN A 470 20.89 16.90 15.30
N SER A 471 21.86 17.74 14.93
CA SER A 471 22.13 18.19 13.57
C SER A 471 23.04 17.22 12.82
N PHE A 472 22.85 17.16 11.51
CA PHE A 472 23.70 16.42 10.58
C PHE A 472 24.52 17.40 9.74
N THR A 473 25.84 17.24 9.71
CA THR A 473 26.70 17.96 8.77
C THR A 473 26.47 17.43 7.36
N ILE A 474 26.18 18.33 6.43
CA ILE A 474 26.08 18.04 5.00
C ILE A 474 27.50 18.02 4.41
N LEU A 475 27.95 16.84 3.99
CA LEU A 475 29.25 16.65 3.36
C LEU A 475 29.11 16.74 1.83
N THR A 476 29.47 17.91 1.29
CA THR A 476 29.71 18.10 -0.14
C THR A 476 31.08 17.52 -0.52
N THR A 477 31.12 16.68 -1.56
CA THR A 477 32.34 16.12 -2.15
C THR A 477 33.00 17.04 -3.17
#